data_AF-A0A944D165-F1
#
_entry.id   AF-A0A944D165-F1
#
_cell.length_a   1.000
_cell.length_b   1.000
_cell.length_c   1.000
_cell.angle_alpha   90.00
_cell.angle_beta   90.00
_cell.angle_gamma   90.00
#
_symmetry.space_group_name_H-M   'P 1'
#
loop_
_entity.id
_entity.type
_entity.pdbx_description
1 polymer ?
#
loop_
_entity_poly.entity_id
_entity_poly.type
_entity_poly.pdbx_seq_one_letter_code
_entity_poly.pdbx_strand_id
1 'polypeptide(L)' 'MAIAGASLYNRDLGDWNTAQVTQMDGMFLEASIFNQNLSSWCVNLITEAPTDFSRQSALPNNFLPTWGSCPD' A
#
# COMPACT_ATOMS: atom_id res chain seq x y z
N MET A 1 11.44 14.36 1.50
CA MET A 1 10.82 14.29 2.84
C MET A 1 10.40 12.84 3.04
N ALA A 2 11.24 12.05 3.71
CA ALA A 2 10.98 10.65 4.01
C ALA A 2 10.16 10.58 5.29
N ILE A 3 9.02 9.89 5.27
CA ILE A 3 8.16 9.71 6.44
C ILE A 3 8.71 8.58 7.34
N ALA A 4 9.90 8.80 7.91
CA ALA A 4 10.44 7.96 8.98
C ALA A 4 9.74 8.36 10.31
N GLY A 5 8.57 7.78 10.59
CA GLY A 5 7.88 7.99 11.87
C GLY A 5 6.37 8.19 11.82
N ALA A 6 5.65 7.46 10.97
CA ALA A 6 4.18 7.45 11.00
C ALA A 6 3.64 6.47 12.05
N SER A 7 4.05 6.58 13.31
CA SER A 7 3.49 5.79 14.43
C SER A 7 2.06 6.22 14.84
N LEU A 8 1.42 7.14 14.10
CA LEU A 8 0.10 7.70 14.45
C LEU A 8 -0.90 7.84 13.28
N TYR A 9 -0.62 7.33 12.09
CA TYR A 9 -1.56 7.41 10.95
C TYR A 9 -2.28 6.08 10.73
N ASN A 10 -3.02 5.64 11.74
CA ASN A 10 -3.97 4.51 11.64
C ASN A 10 -5.35 5.00 11.17
N ARG A 11 -5.38 6.01 10.27
CA ARG A 11 -6.63 6.35 9.58
C ARG A 11 -6.92 5.24 8.59
N ASP A 12 -8.20 4.91 8.49
CA ASP A 12 -8.70 3.93 7.54
C ASP A 12 -8.24 4.32 6.14
N LEU A 13 -7.21 3.63 5.66
CA LEU A 13 -6.64 3.85 4.34
C LEU A 13 -7.48 3.14 3.27
N GLY A 14 -8.55 2.41 3.64
CA GLY A 14 -9.42 1.70 2.70
C GLY A 14 -9.99 2.59 1.59
N ASP A 15 -10.24 3.87 1.88
CA ASP A 15 -10.81 4.86 0.93
C ASP A 15 -9.76 5.72 0.21
N TRP A 16 -8.49 5.35 0.24
CA TRP A 16 -7.46 6.15 -0.42
C TRP A 16 -7.54 5.99 -1.94
N ASN A 17 -7.84 7.07 -2.65
CA ASN A 17 -7.90 7.07 -4.11
C ASN A 17 -6.50 7.03 -4.71
N THR A 18 -6.03 5.83 -5.03
CA THR A 18 -4.74 5.59 -5.69
C THR A 18 -4.82 5.51 -7.21
N ALA A 19 -5.96 5.86 -7.82
CA ALA A 19 -6.18 5.73 -9.27
C ALA A 19 -5.27 6.61 -10.14
N GLN A 20 -4.62 7.61 -9.54
CA GLN A 20 -3.62 8.47 -10.21
C GLN A 20 -2.18 8.19 -9.76
N VAL A 21 -1.96 7.21 -8.89
CA VAL A 21 -0.63 6.88 -8.40
C VAL A 21 0.05 5.97 -9.42
N THR A 22 1.16 6.45 -9.96
CA THR A 22 1.98 5.71 -10.94
C THR A 22 3.17 4.98 -10.31
N GLN A 23 3.48 5.25 -9.04
CA GLN A 23 4.62 4.67 -8.34
C GLN A 23 4.33 4.48 -6.85
N MET A 24 4.57 3.26 -6.34
CA MET A 24 4.36 2.88 -4.92
C MET A 24 5.58 2.15 -4.33
N ASP A 25 6.74 2.24 -4.97
CA ASP A 25 7.97 1.63 -4.46
C ASP A 25 8.29 2.10 -3.03
N GLY A 26 8.51 1.16 -2.12
CA GLY A 26 8.92 1.48 -0.76
C GLY A 26 7.86 2.13 0.13
N MET A 27 6.60 2.20 -0.31
CA MET A 27 5.55 2.95 0.39
C MET A 27 5.30 2.45 1.84
N PHE A 28 5.39 1.15 2.07
CA PHE A 28 5.28 0.50 3.38
C PHE A 28 6.54 -0.30 3.74
N LEU A 29 7.69 0.08 3.18
CA LEU A 29 8.97 -0.53 3.53
C LEU A 29 9.23 -0.36 5.04
N GLU A 30 9.58 -1.45 5.72
CA GLU A 30 9.85 -1.49 7.17
C GLU A 30 8.67 -1.04 8.05
N ALA A 31 7.44 -1.04 7.52
CA ALA A 31 6.23 -0.73 8.27
C ALA A 31 5.80 -1.93 9.16
N SER A 32 6.64 -2.30 10.13
CA SER A 32 6.50 -3.52 10.93
C SER A 32 5.28 -3.55 11.86
N ILE A 33 4.52 -2.46 11.95
CA ILE A 33 3.28 -2.35 12.73
C ILE A 33 2.04 -2.18 11.86
N PHE A 34 2.21 -2.02 10.54
CA PHE A 34 1.12 -1.72 9.63
C PHE A 34 0.48 -3.02 9.11
N ASN A 35 -0.81 -3.20 9.39
CA ASN A 35 -1.56 -4.42 9.10
C ASN A 35 -2.98 -4.13 8.56
N GLN A 36 -3.18 -2.96 7.95
CA GLN A 36 -4.48 -2.57 7.40
C GLN A 36 -4.75 -3.29 6.08
N ASN A 37 -6.02 -3.55 5.79
CA ASN A 37 -6.40 -4.17 4.52
C ASN A 37 -6.38 -3.14 3.38
N LEU A 38 -5.53 -3.35 2.39
CA LEU A 38 -5.41 -2.51 1.18
C LEU A 38 -6.05 -3.15 -0.05
N SER A 39 -6.75 -4.28 0.12
CA SER A 39 -7.38 -5.00 -1.00
C SER A 39 -8.38 -4.15 -1.79
N SER A 40 -8.91 -3.09 -1.18
CA SER A 40 -9.87 -2.14 -1.76
C SER A 40 -9.22 -1.01 -2.57
N TRP A 41 -7.89 -0.92 -2.62
CA TRP A 41 -7.24 0.15 -3.38
C TRP A 41 -7.34 -0.07 -4.88
N CYS A 42 -7.67 1.01 -5.58
CA CYS A 42 -7.70 1.05 -7.04
C CYS A 42 -6.30 1.36 -7.58
N VAL A 43 -5.57 0.32 -8.01
CA VAL A 43 -4.19 0.42 -8.50
C VAL A 43 -4.13 -0.02 -9.96
N ASN A 44 -4.82 0.73 -10.83
CA ASN A 44 -4.89 0.45 -12.27
C ASN A 44 -3.66 0.90 -13.07
N LEU A 45 -2.87 1.84 -12.55
CA LEU A 45 -1.71 2.40 -13.26
C LEU A 45 -0.41 1.64 -13.02
N ILE A 46 -0.36 0.79 -12.00
CA ILE A 46 0.81 -0.02 -11.66
C ILE A 46 0.47 -1.47 -11.97
N THR A 47 0.93 -1.98 -13.10
CA THR A 47 0.64 -3.35 -13.57
C THR A 47 1.46 -4.42 -12.86
N GLU A 48 2.58 -4.04 -12.24
CA GLU A 48 3.49 -4.97 -11.56
C GLU A 48 3.69 -4.56 -10.11
N ALA A 49 3.56 -5.52 -9.20
CA ALA A 49 3.76 -5.27 -7.78
C ALA A 49 5.19 -4.77 -7.50
N PRO A 50 5.37 -3.63 -6.81
CA PRO A 50 6.68 -3.19 -6.37
C PRO A 50 7.23 -4.20 -5.36
N THR A 51 8.45 -4.69 -5.59
CA THR A 51 9.12 -5.67 -4.70
C THR A 51 9.30 -5.14 -3.28
N ASP A 52 9.47 -3.83 -3.15
CA ASP A 52 9.73 -3.14 -1.89
C ASP A 52 8.49 -2.46 -1.32
N PHE A 53 7.31 -2.68 -1.91
CA PHE A 53 6.06 -2.07 -1.46
C PHE A 53 5.82 -2.30 0.05
N SER A 54 5.96 -3.54 0.50
CA SER A 54 5.66 -3.98 1.88
C SER A 54 6.79 -4.83 2.49
N ARG A 55 8.02 -4.74 1.96
CA ARG A 55 9.15 -5.53 2.45
C ARG A 55 9.40 -5.21 3.92
N GLN A 56 9.55 -6.25 4.75
CA GLN A 56 9.72 -6.14 6.22
C GLN A 56 8.58 -5.41 6.95
N SER A 57 7.40 -5.32 6.35
CA SER A 57 6.18 -4.85 7.01
C SER A 57 5.40 -5.98 7.67
N ALA A 58 4.41 -5.63 8.49
CA ALA A 58 3.44 -6.57 9.04
C ALA A 58 2.23 -6.83 8.12
N LEU A 59 2.27 -6.35 6.86
CA LEU A 59 1.21 -6.61 5.87
C LEU A 59 1.28 -8.05 5.37
N PRO A 60 0.22 -8.85 5.59
CA PRO A 60 0.11 -10.15 4.95
C PRO A 60 -0.28 -10.00 3.46
N ASN A 61 0.09 -10.98 2.65
CA ASN A 61 -0.14 -10.95 1.18
C ASN A 61 -1.61 -10.79 0.78
N ASN A 62 -2.55 -11.23 1.61
CA ASN A 62 -4.00 -11.11 1.37
C ASN A 62 -4.53 -9.68 1.58
N PHE A 63 -3.75 -8.80 2.20
CA PHE A 63 -4.09 -7.39 2.43
C PHE A 63 -3.43 -6.47 1.41
N LEU A 64 -2.72 -7.02 0.43
CA LEU A 64 -2.12 -6.24 -0.65
C LEU A 64 -3.19 -5.85 -1.68
N PRO A 65 -3.02 -4.69 -2.34
CA PRO A 65 -3.90 -4.30 -3.43
C PRO A 65 -3.71 -5.20 -4.66
N THR A 66 -4.72 -5.22 -5.53
CA THR A 66 -4.58 -5.89 -6.83
C THR A 66 -3.91 -4.95 -7.81
N TRP A 67 -2.70 -5.30 -8.24
CA TRP A 67 -1.94 -4.53 -9.21
C TRP A 67 -2.55 -4.64 -10.61
N GLY A 68 -2.62 -3.52 -11.32
CA GLY A 68 -3.15 -3.40 -12.68
C GLY A 68 -4.68 -3.44 -12.75
N SER A 69 -5.39 -3.39 -11.62
CA SER A 69 -6.85 -3.45 -11.57
C SER A 69 -7.40 -2.56 -10.45
N CYS A 70 -8.71 -2.31 -10.50
CA CYS A 70 -9.44 -1.73 -9.39
C CYS A 70 -10.51 -2.72 -8.93
N PRO A 71 -10.59 -3.02 -7.63
CA PRO A 71 -11.72 -3.76 -7.08
C PRO A 71 -12.99 -2.89 -7.21
N ASP A 72 -14.09 -3.51 -7.65
CA ASP A 72 -15.42 -2.90 -7.77
C ASP A 72 -16.11 -2.66 -6.42
#